data_AF-A0A1B6E2M4-F1
#
_entry.id   AF-A0A1B6E2M4-F1
#
_cell.length_a   1.000
_cell.length_b   1.000
_cell.length_c   1.000
_cell.angle_alpha   90.00
_cell.angle_beta   90.00
_cell.angle_gamma   90.00
#
_symmetry.space_group_name_H-M   'P 1'
#
loop_
_entity.id
_entity.type
_entity.pdbx_description
1 polymer ?
#
loop_
_entity_poly.entity_id
_entity_poly.type
_entity_poly.pdbx_seq_one_letter_code
_entity_poly.pdbx_strand_id
1 'polypeptide(L)'
;MNAGIYCGWAQVDNGPVYEMVMSIGWNPFYNNEKKSMETHILHEFNRDLYGCLLKTCILYYIRPEKNFSSMDDLVKEINNDIAIAKAKLATPEFKGFKSHQFFSSTTSNS
;
A
#
# COMPACT_ATOMS: atom_id res chain seq x y z
N MET A 1 -4.22 -13.69 -2.86
CA MET A 1 -4.83 -12.36 -2.66
C MET A 1 -5.83 -12.09 -3.78
N ASN A 2 -6.99 -11.56 -3.42
CA ASN A 2 -8.02 -11.14 -4.38
C ASN A 2 -7.61 -9.79 -4.98
N ALA A 3 -8.21 -9.43 -6.11
CA ALA A 3 -8.07 -8.07 -6.62
C ALA A 3 -8.87 -7.10 -5.73
N GLY A 4 -8.32 -5.92 -5.48
CA GLY A 4 -8.94 -4.89 -4.67
C GLY A 4 -7.94 -4.04 -3.89
N ILE A 5 -8.47 -3.33 -2.91
CA ILE A 5 -7.74 -2.35 -2.12
C ILE A 5 -7.40 -2.93 -0.76
N TYR A 6 -6.15 -2.75 -0.38
CA TYR A 6 -5.56 -3.21 0.87
C TYR A 6 -4.92 -2.05 1.62
N CYS A 7 -4.70 -2.21 2.93
CA CYS A 7 -3.82 -1.33 3.69
C CYS A 7 -2.81 -2.10 4.53
N GLY A 8 -1.79 -1.37 4.97
CA GLY A 8 -0.69 -1.93 5.72
C GLY A 8 0.41 -0.93 6.02
N TRP A 9 1.63 -1.44 6.17
CA TRP A 9 2.82 -0.65 6.43
C TRP A 9 3.78 -0.71 5.24
N ALA A 10 4.45 0.40 4.94
CA ALA A 10 5.49 0.49 3.92
C ALA A 10 6.77 1.12 4.49
N GLN A 11 7.91 0.67 3.97
CA GLN A 11 9.21 1.25 4.23
C GLN A 11 9.96 1.42 2.91
N VAL A 12 10.53 2.60 2.72
CA VAL A 12 11.43 2.89 1.59
C VAL A 12 12.86 2.76 2.08
N ASP A 13 13.65 1.91 1.43
CA ASP A 13 15.01 1.54 1.81
C ASP A 13 15.10 1.16 3.30
N ASN A 14 15.95 1.84 4.06
CA ASN A 14 16.07 1.69 5.53
C ASN A 14 15.45 2.89 6.27
N GLY A 15 14.51 3.59 5.62
CA GLY A 15 13.84 4.77 6.17
C GLY A 15 12.76 4.43 7.21
N PRO A 16 11.98 5.45 7.64
CA PRO A 16 10.86 5.24 8.55
C PRO A 16 9.76 4.37 7.92
N VAL A 17 8.98 3.72 8.79
CA VAL A 17 7.81 2.93 8.38
C VAL A 17 6.57 3.83 8.42
N TYR A 18 5.83 3.85 7.31
CA TYR A 18 4.64 4.67 7.12
C TYR A 18 3.41 3.80 6.80
N GLU A 19 2.23 4.34 7.09
CA GLU A 19 0.98 3.74 6.64
C GLU A 19 0.91 3.76 5.12
N MET A 20 0.22 2.78 4.52
CA MET A 20 0.01 2.75 3.07
C MET A 20 -1.35 2.15 2.72
N VAL A 21 -1.82 2.48 1.52
CA VAL A 21 -2.85 1.74 0.80
C VAL A 21 -2.22 1.11 -0.45
N MET A 22 -2.73 -0.05 -0.85
CA MET A 22 -2.26 -0.78 -2.02
C MET A 22 -3.44 -1.24 -2.88
N SER A 23 -3.38 -0.92 -4.17
CA SER A 23 -4.25 -1.52 -5.18
C SER A 23 -3.58 -2.76 -5.73
N ILE A 24 -4.29 -3.89 -5.72
CA ILE A 24 -3.88 -5.12 -6.39
C ILE A 24 -4.91 -5.42 -7.46
N GLY A 25 -4.48 -5.39 -8.72
CA GLY A 25 -5.36 -5.56 -9.87
C GLY A 25 -4.75 -6.45 -10.94
N TRP A 26 -5.47 -6.62 -12.05
CA TRP A 26 -4.96 -7.29 -13.24
C TRP A 26 -4.53 -6.25 -14.26
N ASN A 27 -3.37 -6.49 -14.90
CA ASN A 27 -2.90 -5.60 -15.94
C ASN A 27 -3.48 -5.99 -17.32
N PRO A 28 -4.36 -5.16 -17.92
CA PRO A 28 -4.99 -5.48 -19.21
C PRO A 28 -3.98 -5.53 -20.37
N PHE A 29 -2.85 -4.83 -20.25
CA PHE A 29 -1.81 -4.74 -21.29
C PHE A 29 -0.93 -5.98 -21.39
N TYR A 30 -0.97 -6.87 -20.38
CA TYR A 30 -0.27 -8.16 -20.38
C TYR A 30 -1.24 -9.32 -20.36
N ASN A 31 -2.32 -9.23 -21.15
CA ASN A 31 -3.32 -10.28 -21.32
C ASN A 31 -3.94 -10.79 -20.00
N ASN A 32 -3.97 -9.94 -18.96
CA ASN A 32 -4.37 -10.30 -17.60
C ASN A 32 -3.60 -11.49 -16.99
N GLU A 33 -2.40 -11.82 -17.47
CA GLU A 33 -1.61 -12.93 -16.90
C GLU A 33 -0.85 -12.52 -15.64
N LYS A 34 -0.63 -11.21 -15.44
CA LYS A 34 0.13 -10.66 -14.32
C LYS A 34 -0.71 -9.71 -13.49
N LYS A 35 -0.66 -9.91 -12.17
CA LYS A 35 -1.20 -8.94 -11.21
C LYS A 35 -0.27 -7.73 -11.11
N SER A 36 -0.85 -6.54 -11.12
CA SER A 36 -0.17 -5.31 -10.74
C SER A 36 -0.38 -5.05 -9.26
N MET A 37 0.61 -4.41 -8.63
CA MET A 37 0.52 -3.92 -7.26
C MET A 37 1.01 -2.48 -7.26
N GLU A 38 0.14 -1.57 -6.86
CA GLU A 38 0.43 -0.13 -6.79
C GLU A 38 0.24 0.33 -5.36
N THR A 39 1.30 0.90 -4.77
CA THR A 39 1.31 1.33 -3.37
C THR A 39 1.31 2.84 -3.28
N HIS A 40 0.38 3.40 -2.51
CA HIS A 40 0.40 4.80 -2.11
C HIS A 40 0.79 4.88 -0.63
N ILE A 41 2.00 5.38 -0.38
CA ILE A 41 2.52 5.62 0.97
C ILE A 41 1.88 6.91 1.49
N LEU A 42 1.30 6.88 2.70
CA LEU A 42 0.60 8.01 3.31
C LEU A 42 1.60 8.99 3.96
N HIS A 43 2.57 9.43 3.17
CA HIS A 43 3.60 10.37 3.55
C HIS A 43 4.07 11.17 2.32
N GLU A 44 4.25 12.47 2.50
CA GLU A 44 4.80 13.33 1.45
C GLU A 44 6.32 13.20 1.42
N PHE A 45 6.85 12.73 0.29
CA PHE A 45 8.28 12.70 0.03
C PHE A 45 8.69 13.94 -0.76
N ASN A 46 9.87 14.49 -0.45
CA ASN A 46 10.46 15.62 -1.17
C ASN A 46 11.31 15.19 -2.38
N ARG A 47 11.18 13.93 -2.81
CA ARG A 47 11.89 13.34 -3.94
C ARG A 47 11.09 12.17 -4.52
N ASP A 48 11.41 11.82 -5.75
CA ASP A 48 10.94 10.57 -6.35
C ASP A 48 11.63 9.35 -5.72
N LEU A 49 10.94 8.22 -5.74
CA LEU A 49 11.38 6.97 -5.10
C LEU A 49 11.83 5.90 -6.12
N TYR A 50 12.06 6.30 -7.38
CA TYR A 50 12.54 5.37 -8.40
C TYR A 50 13.91 4.79 -8.03
N GLY A 51 14.05 3.47 -8.16
CA GLY A 51 15.26 2.74 -7.80
C GLY A 51 15.40 2.42 -6.30
N CYS A 52 14.56 2.99 -5.43
CA CYS A 52 14.51 2.61 -4.02
C CYS A 52 13.87 1.22 -3.83
N LEU A 53 14.29 0.52 -2.77
CA LEU A 53 13.65 -0.71 -2.35
C LEU A 53 12.38 -0.38 -1.54
N LEU A 54 11.21 -0.77 -2.03
CA LEU A 54 9.97 -0.66 -1.28
C LEU A 54 9.65 -2.00 -0.58
N LYS A 55 9.63 -1.99 0.75
CA LYS A 55 9.12 -3.09 1.57
C LYS A 55 7.68 -2.80 1.97
N THR A 56 6.79 -3.79 1.83
CA THR A 56 5.37 -3.66 2.20
C THR A 56 4.90 -4.82 3.07
N CYS A 57 4.13 -4.52 4.11
CA CYS A 57 3.44 -5.49 4.95
C CYS A 57 1.93 -5.25 4.81
N ILE A 58 1.23 -6.16 4.12
CA ILE A 58 -0.20 -6.04 3.83
C ILE A 58 -0.99 -6.70 4.97
N LEU A 59 -1.92 -5.97 5.58
CA LEU A 59 -2.59 -6.40 6.81
C LEU A 59 -4.10 -6.52 6.71
N TYR A 60 -4.75 -5.65 5.92
CA TYR A 60 -6.20 -5.60 5.86
C TYR A 60 -6.71 -5.38 4.45
N TYR A 61 -7.76 -6.10 4.08
CA TYR A 61 -8.50 -5.92 2.85
C TYR A 61 -9.64 -4.93 3.08
N ILE A 62 -9.62 -3.81 2.36
CA ILE A 62 -10.61 -2.73 2.49
C ILE A 62 -11.84 -3.07 1.66
N ARG A 63 -11.67 -3.31 0.35
CA ARG A 63 -12.78 -3.51 -0.59
C ARG A 63 -12.31 -4.12 -1.92
N PRO A 64 -13.21 -4.69 -2.74
CA PRO A 64 -12.91 -5.07 -4.12
C PRO A 64 -12.63 -3.84 -5.01
N GLU A 65 -12.08 -4.11 -6.20
CA GLU A 65 -11.99 -3.12 -7.28
C GLU A 65 -13.39 -2.59 -7.62
N LYS A 66 -13.45 -1.31 -8.01
CA LYS A 66 -14.70 -0.62 -8.32
C LYS A 66 -14.50 0.21 -9.58
N ASN A 67 -15.51 0.20 -10.44
CA ASN A 67 -15.57 1.10 -11.60
C ASN A 67 -16.13 2.44 -11.15
N PHE A 68 -15.54 3.53 -11.65
CA PHE A 68 -15.98 4.90 -11.33
C PHE A 68 -16.51 5.58 -12.58
N SER A 69 -17.64 6.27 -12.42
CA SER A 69 -18.29 7.06 -13.48
C SER A 69 -17.64 8.42 -13.69
N SER A 70 -16.84 8.90 -12.74
CA SER A 70 -16.19 10.20 -12.78
C SER A 70 -14.86 10.23 -12.01
N MET A 71 -14.03 11.24 -12.29
CA MET A 71 -12.79 11.48 -11.54
C MET A 71 -13.08 11.82 -10.07
N ASP A 72 -14.12 12.60 -9.80
CA ASP A 72 -14.49 12.99 -8.43
C ASP A 72 -14.91 11.78 -7.59
N ASP A 73 -15.65 10.84 -8.18
CA ASP A 73 -16.02 9.59 -7.52
C ASP A 73 -14.80 8.75 -7.17
N LEU A 74 -13.81 8.68 -8.08
CA LEU A 74 -12.55 7.98 -7.85
C LEU A 74 -11.77 8.63 -6.70
N VAL A 75 -11.57 9.95 -6.75
CA VAL A 75 -10.83 10.69 -5.70
C VAL A 75 -11.52 10.54 -4.35
N LYS A 76 -12.86 10.62 -4.31
CA LYS A 76 -13.63 10.44 -3.09
C LYS A 76 -13.43 9.04 -2.50
N GLU A 77 -13.45 8.01 -3.34
CA GLU A 77 -13.25 6.63 -2.87
C GLU A 77 -11.82 6.39 -2.38
N ILE A 78 -10.81 6.93 -3.06
CA ILE A 78 -9.41 6.85 -2.60
C ILE A 78 -9.26 7.50 -1.21
N ASN A 79 -9.86 8.66 -0.99
CA ASN A 79 -9.82 9.32 0.31
C ASN A 79 -10.55 8.51 1.40
N ASN A 80 -11.65 7.84 1.06
CA ASN A 80 -12.34 6.92 1.95
C ASN A 80 -11.44 5.72 2.31
N ASP A 81 -10.76 5.13 1.32
CA ASP A 81 -9.82 4.02 1.52
C ASP A 81 -8.67 4.45 2.48
N ILE A 82 -8.13 5.66 2.31
CA ILE A 82 -7.12 6.23 3.20
C ILE A 82 -7.66 6.40 4.62
N ALA A 83 -8.88 6.90 4.78
CA ALA A 83 -9.49 7.06 6.10
C ALA A 83 -9.69 5.72 6.82
N ILE A 84 -10.16 4.70 6.09
CA ILE A 84 -10.31 3.33 6.61
C ILE A 84 -8.94 2.76 6.99
N ALA A 85 -7.92 2.95 6.14
CA ALA A 85 -6.56 2.49 6.41
C ALA A 85 -6.01 3.05 7.72
N LYS A 86 -6.09 4.38 7.91
CA LYS A 86 -5.66 5.04 9.15
C LYS A 86 -6.39 4.51 10.37
N ALA A 87 -7.71 4.39 10.29
CA ALA A 87 -8.53 3.87 11.39
C ALA A 87 -8.16 2.42 11.76
N LYS A 88 -7.93 1.56 10.76
CA LYS A 88 -7.52 0.17 10.98
C LYS A 88 -6.10 0.07 11.52
N LEU A 89 -5.14 0.79 10.95
CA LEU A 89 -3.73 0.71 11.37
C LEU A 89 -3.47 1.33 12.75
N ALA A 90 -4.39 2.16 13.24
CA ALA A 90 -4.37 2.66 14.61
C ALA A 90 -4.80 1.62 15.67
N THR A 91 -5.45 0.52 15.29
CA THR A 91 -5.87 -0.51 16.26
C THR A 91 -4.65 -1.24 16.84
N PRO A 92 -4.70 -1.72 18.09
CA PRO A 92 -3.59 -2.45 18.69
C PRO A 92 -3.13 -3.67 17.88
N GLU A 93 -4.08 -4.35 17.22
CA GLU A 93 -3.84 -5.51 16.36
C GLU A 93 -2.86 -5.20 15.23
N PHE A 94 -3.03 -4.07 14.53
CA PHE A 94 -2.23 -3.74 13.36
C PHE A 94 -1.09 -2.76 13.64
N LYS A 95 -1.22 -1.94 14.68
CA LYS A 95 -0.20 -0.94 15.06
C LYS A 95 1.15 -1.56 15.38
N GLY A 96 1.17 -2.74 16.00
CA GLY A 96 2.41 -3.44 16.38
C GLY A 96 3.28 -3.82 15.18
N PHE A 97 2.69 -4.03 14.00
CA PHE A 97 3.42 -4.43 12.80
C PHE A 97 4.34 -3.33 12.25
N LYS A 98 4.12 -2.06 12.66
CA LYS A 98 5.01 -0.95 12.30
C LYS A 98 6.46 -1.20 12.73
N SER A 99 6.65 -1.90 13.84
CA SER A 99 7.98 -2.22 14.40
C SER A 99 8.38 -3.68 14.17
N HIS A 100 7.73 -4.39 13.24
CA HIS A 100 8.03 -5.79 12.97
C HIS A 100 9.44 -5.96 12.40
N GLN A 101 10.11 -7.06 12.75
CA GLN A 101 11.52 -7.34 12.39
C GLN A 101 11.81 -7.32 10.87
N PHE A 102 10.77 -7.50 10.05
CA PHE A 102 10.82 -7.38 8.59
C PHE A 102 11.35 -6.01 8.11
N PHE A 103 11.03 -4.94 8.85
CA PHE A 103 11.48 -3.58 8.55
C PHE A 103 12.84 -3.24 9.16
N SER A 104 13.38 -4.06 10.06
CA SER A 104 14.69 -3.87 10.69
C SER A 104 15.81 -4.67 10.05
N SER A 105 15.50 -5.70 9.25
CA SER A 105 16.53 -6.45 8.53
C SER A 105 17.13 -5.62 7.40
N THR A 106 18.40 -5.26 7.54
CA THR A 106 19.20 -4.68 6.46
C THR A 106 19.40 -5.75 5.40
N THR A 107 18.93 -5.52 4.18
CA THR A 107 19.27 -6.40 3.06
C THR A 107 20.74 -6.18 2.75
N SER A 108 21.61 -7.06 3.26
CA SER A 108 22.99 -7.17 2.79
C SER A 108 22.95 -7.66 1.35
N ASN A 109 23.10 -6.76 0.38
CA ASN A 109 23.38 -7.16 -1.00
C ASN A 109 24.85 -7.60 -1.06
N SER A 110 25.07 -8.91 -1.11
CA SER A 110 26.34 -9.54 -1.51
C SER A 110 26.57 -9.38 -3.01
#